data_AF-A0A3Q2XDN1-F1
#
_entry.id   AF-A0A3Q2XDN1-F1
#
_cell.length_a   1.000
_cell.length_b   1.000
_cell.length_c   1.000
_cell.angle_alpha   90.00
_cell.angle_beta   90.00
_cell.angle_gamma   90.00
#
_symmetry.space_group_name_H-M   'P 1'
#
loop_
_entity.id
_entity.type
_entity.pdbx_description
1 polymer ?
#
loop_
_entity_poly.entity_id
_entity_poly.type
_entity_poly.pdbx_seq_one_letter_code
_entity_poly.pdbx_strand_id
1 'polypeptide(L)' 'MKPFLFLLLLLLPVCSAEFRIDCYSRDPLGMQPPVLNCRSDVEQACYSRDNGEKGCVTLEKCSRPGWTCCDGSLCNL' A
#
# COMPACT_ATOMS: atom_id res chain seq x y z
N MET A 1 -37.47 -14.35 -13.01
CA MET A 1 -36.94 -13.31 -12.10
C MET A 1 -36.13 -13.99 -10.99
N LYS A 2 -34.84 -14.25 -11.23
CA LYS A 2 -33.89 -14.88 -10.28
C LYS A 2 -32.43 -15.02 -10.78
N PRO A 3 -32.07 -14.89 -12.08
CA PRO A 3 -30.65 -15.08 -12.47
C PRO A 3 -29.78 -13.89 -12.06
N PHE A 4 -30.36 -12.69 -11.97
CA PHE A 4 -29.68 -11.49 -11.49
C PHE A 4 -29.22 -11.61 -10.03
N LEU A 5 -29.95 -12.34 -9.19
CA LEU A 5 -29.58 -12.53 -7.79
C LEU A 5 -28.33 -13.41 -7.65
N PHE A 6 -28.25 -14.49 -8.44
CA PHE A 6 -27.06 -15.35 -8.49
C PHE A 6 -25.85 -14.62 -9.07
N LEU A 7 -26.04 -13.77 -10.08
CA LEU A 7 -24.98 -12.94 -10.63
C LEU A 7 -24.47 -11.91 -9.62
N LEU A 8 -25.38 -11.30 -8.85
CA LEU A 8 -25.02 -10.35 -7.78
C LEU A 8 -24.23 -11.04 -6.66
N LEU A 9 -24.62 -12.26 -6.27
CA LEU A 9 -23.90 -13.05 -5.25
C LEU A 9 -22.49 -13.45 -5.70
N LEU A 10 -22.27 -13.67 -7.00
CA LEU A 10 -20.97 -13.98 -7.57
C LEU A 10 -20.02 -12.77 -7.65
N LEU A 11 -20.57 -11.55 -7.69
CA LEU A 11 -19.79 -10.31 -7.80
C LEU A 11 -19.38 -9.72 -6.44
N LEU A 12 -20.07 -10.08 -5.35
CA LEU A 12 -19.76 -9.62 -3.98
C LEU A 12 -18.30 -9.85 -3.53
N PRO A 13 -17.66 -11.02 -3.74
CA PRO A 13 -16.29 -11.24 -3.25
C PRO A 13 -15.21 -10.46 -4.02
N VAL A 14 -15.50 -9.97 -5.24
CA VAL A 14 -14.54 -9.22 -6.05
C VAL A 14 -14.43 -7.76 -5.58
N CYS A 15 -15.49 -7.21 -4.95
CA CYS A 15 -15.47 -5.85 -4.41
C CYS A 15 -14.79 -5.70 -3.04
N SER A 16 -14.37 -6.80 -2.40
CA SER A 16 -13.79 -6.76 -1.04
C SER A 16 -12.27 -6.99 -1.01
N ALA A 17 -11.56 -6.73 -2.11
CA ALA A 17 -10.11 -6.83 -2.15
C ALA A 17 -9.48 -5.71 -1.30
N GLU A 18 -9.10 -6.02 -0.07
CA GLU A 18 -8.31 -5.14 0.80
C GLU A 18 -6.81 -5.49 0.62
N PHE A 19 -6.05 -4.56 0.06
CA PHE A 19 -4.60 -4.67 -0.05
C PHE A 19 -3.94 -4.24 1.25
N ARG A 20 -2.93 -5.01 1.68
CA ARG A 20 -2.17 -4.74 2.89
C ARG A 20 -0.68 -4.80 2.60
N ILE A 21 0.06 -3.82 3.11
CA ILE A 21 1.51 -3.76 3.03
C ILE A 21 2.05 -3.12 4.30
N ASP A 22 3.17 -3.64 4.80
CA ASP A 22 3.87 -3.03 5.93
C ASP A 22 5.05 -2.22 5.41
N CYS A 23 5.24 -0.98 5.86
CA CYS A 23 6.36 -0.14 5.41
C CYS A 23 7.04 0.54 6.59
N TYR A 24 8.31 0.88 6.45
CA TYR A 24 8.99 1.73 7.41
C TYR A 24 8.51 3.18 7.31
N SER A 25 8.28 3.81 8.45
CA SER A 25 8.13 5.26 8.60
C SER A 25 9.51 5.91 8.76
N ARG A 26 9.55 7.23 8.66
CA ARG A 26 10.74 8.00 9.04
C ARG A 26 11.08 7.71 10.51
N ASP A 27 12.33 7.37 10.78
CA ASP A 27 12.87 7.32 12.14
C ASP A 27 13.52 8.67 12.48
N PRO A 28 12.94 9.48 13.38
CA PRO A 28 13.57 10.73 13.81
C PRO A 28 14.75 10.53 14.78
N LEU A 29 14.93 9.33 15.37
CA LEU A 29 15.88 9.06 16.45
C LEU A 29 16.92 7.98 16.13
N GLY A 30 16.85 7.35 14.96
CA GLY A 30 17.90 6.50 14.39
C GLY A 30 18.15 5.16 15.10
N MET A 31 17.16 4.64 15.83
CA MET A 31 17.26 3.37 16.55
C MET A 31 16.51 2.23 15.87
N GLN A 32 15.34 2.53 15.33
CA GLN A 32 14.49 1.60 14.58
C GLN A 32 13.30 2.37 13.99
N PRO A 33 13.13 2.40 12.65
CA PRO A 33 11.98 3.04 12.06
C PRO A 33 10.68 2.33 12.46
N PRO A 34 9.64 3.08 12.89
CA PRO A 34 8.36 2.47 13.19
C PRO A 34 7.76 1.84 11.93
N VAL A 35 7.06 0.72 12.11
CA VAL A 35 6.37 0.03 11.02
C VAL A 35 4.95 0.58 10.88
N LEU A 36 4.56 0.91 9.65
CA LEU A 36 3.22 1.32 9.24
C LEU A 36 2.50 0.11 8.64
N ASN A 37 1.34 -0.25 9.19
CA ASN A 37 0.45 -1.23 8.58
C ASN A 37 -0.55 -0.52 7.67
N CYS A 38 -0.28 -0.52 6.37
CA CYS A 38 -1.07 0.20 5.39
C CYS A 38 -2.15 -0.68 4.79
N ARG A 39 -3.34 -0.08 4.60
CA ARG A 39 -4.55 -0.75 4.11
C ARG A 39 -5.21 0.13 3.07
N SER A 40 -5.60 -0.45 1.94
CA SER A 40 -6.28 0.28 0.87
C SER A 40 -7.07 -0.67 -0.02
N ASP A 41 -8.07 -0.13 -0.70
CA ASP A 41 -8.84 -0.84 -1.73
C ASP A 41 -8.06 -0.96 -3.06
N VAL A 42 -6.90 -0.31 -3.14
CA VAL A 42 -6.00 -0.36 -4.30
C VAL A 42 -4.60 -0.78 -3.87
N GLU A 43 -3.83 -1.32 -4.81
CA GLU A 43 -2.47 -1.77 -4.54
C GLU A 43 -1.54 -0.60 -4.17
N GLN A 44 -0.67 -0.84 -3.20
CA GLN A 44 0.25 0.14 -2.62
C GLN A 44 1.67 -0.41 -2.61
N ALA A 45 2.64 0.51 -2.66
CA ALA A 45 4.06 0.24 -2.49
C ALA A 45 4.61 1.03 -1.30
N CYS A 46 5.76 0.61 -0.80
CA CYS A 46 6.52 1.42 0.13
C CYS A 46 7.34 2.46 -0.63
N TYR A 47 7.48 3.66 -0.07
CA TYR A 47 8.33 4.70 -0.62
C TYR A 47 9.37 5.18 0.38
N SER A 48 10.47 5.72 -0.16
CA SER A 48 11.46 6.54 0.54
C SER A 48 11.78 7.77 -0.31
N ARG A 49 12.12 8.88 0.34
CA ARG A 49 12.51 10.15 -0.31
C ARG A 49 13.87 10.59 0.19
N ASP A 50 14.55 11.39 -0.61
CA ASP A 50 15.91 11.90 -0.32
C ASP A 50 15.98 12.72 0.98
N ASN A 51 14.85 13.28 1.42
CA ASN A 51 14.74 14.03 2.68
C ASN A 51 14.56 13.12 3.93
N GLY A 52 14.58 11.79 3.76
CA GLY A 52 14.37 10.79 4.81
C GLY A 52 12.89 10.45 5.08
N GLU A 53 11.94 10.97 4.31
CA GLU A 53 10.52 10.63 4.43
C GLU A 53 10.28 9.23 3.89
N LYS A 54 9.45 8.46 4.61
CA LYS A 54 9.13 7.08 4.25
C LYS A 54 7.67 6.79 4.58
N GLY A 55 7.07 5.88 3.84
CA GLY A 55 5.75 5.37 4.16
C GLY A 55 5.14 4.56 3.02
N CYS A 56 3.81 4.61 2.92
CA CYS A 56 3.05 3.90 1.91
C CYS A 56 2.49 4.84 0.87
N VAL A 57 2.43 4.40 -0.38
CA VAL A 57 1.89 5.17 -1.49
C VAL A 57 1.20 4.26 -2.50
N THR A 58 0.21 4.77 -3.22
CA THR A 58 -0.36 4.06 -4.38
C THR A 58 0.68 3.93 -5.50
N LEU A 59 0.66 2.82 -6.24
CA LEU A 59 1.60 2.54 -7.33
C LEU A 59 1.70 3.68 -8.37
N GLU A 60 0.57 4.32 -8.68
CA GLU A 60 0.51 5.46 -9.60
C GLU A 60 1.46 6.62 -9.20
N LYS A 61 1.60 6.86 -7.89
CA LYS A 61 2.41 7.98 -7.38
C LYS A 61 3.89 7.65 -7.30
N CYS A 62 4.30 6.40 -7.50
CA CYS A 62 5.71 5.99 -7.50
C CYS A 62 6.51 6.54 -8.69
N SER A 63 5.86 7.05 -9.72
CA SER A 63 6.53 7.69 -10.87
C SER A 63 6.95 9.15 -10.59
N ARG A 64 6.73 9.66 -9.38
CA ARG A 64 7.05 11.05 -9.03
C ARG A 64 8.56 11.23 -8.81
N PRO A 65 9.16 12.32 -9.30
CA PRO A 65 10.58 12.59 -9.09
C PRO A 65 10.90 12.77 -7.59
N GLY A 66 12.04 12.22 -7.15
CA GLY A 66 12.47 12.24 -5.75
C GLY A 66 11.79 11.20 -4.85
N TRP A 67 11.11 10.22 -5.44
CA TRP A 67 10.53 9.07 -4.76
C TRP A 67 11.25 7.82 -5.24
N THR A 68 11.70 7.00 -4.30
CA THR A 68 12.11 5.62 -4.56
C THR A 68 11.01 4.73 -4.02
N CYS A 69 10.46 3.85 -4.86
CA CYS A 69 9.44 2.89 -4.47
C CYS A 69 9.96 1.47 -4.57
N CYS A 70 9.37 0.60 -3.77
CA CYS A 70 9.59 -0.84 -3.83
C CYS A 70 8.30 -1.58 -3.48
N ASP A 71 8.14 -2.74 -4.10
CA ASP A 71 7.00 -3.62 -3.92
C ASP A 71 7.35 -4.69 -2.89
N GLY A 72 6.61 -4.73 -1.78
CA GLY A 72 6.79 -5.72 -0.72
C GLY A 72 6.89 -5.11 0.67
N SER A 73 6.49 -5.88 1.69
CA SER A 73 6.54 -5.42 3.06
C SER A 73 7.98 -5.14 3.52
N LEU A 74 8.17 -4.00 4.18
CA LEU A 74 9.41 -3.53 4.82
C LEU A 74 10.58 -3.36 3.84
N CYS A 75 10.31 -3.16 2.55
CA CYS A 75 11.35 -3.04 1.53
C CYS A 75 12.05 -1.66 1.51
N ASN A 76 11.46 -0.63 2.13
CA ASN A 76 11.94 0.76 2.10
C ASN A 76 12.93 1.09 3.23
N LEU A 77 13.98 0.29 3.35
CA LEU A 77 15.09 0.48 4.32
C LEU A 77 15.88 1.77 4.09
#